data_AF-A0A746RWH0-F1
#
_entry.id   AF-A0A746RWH0-F1
#
_cell.length_a   1.000
_cell.length_b   1.000
_cell.length_c   1.000
_cell.angle_alpha   90.00
_cell.angle_beta   90.00
_cell.angle_gamma   90.00
#
_symmetry.space_group_name_H-M   'P 1'
#
loop_
_entity.id
_entity.type
_entity.pdbx_description
1 polymer ?
#
loop_
_entity_poly.entity_id
_entity_poly.type
_entity_poly.pdbx_seq_one_letter_code
_entity_poly.pdbx_strand_id
1 'polypeptide(L)'
;GMWHLYNIGALPPMALLIKNAIITLPFTLTSILFIQTLSPMVISYRSREKSIEVARHKALRAMNIAFGILFVTVFFYAVSFTLAMGHDEAVKAYEQNISALAIAAQFISGDGAGWVKVVSVILNIFAVMTAFFGVYLGFREATQGIVMNILRRKMPAEKIKENLVQRGIMIFAILLAWSAIVLNAPVLSFTSICSPIFGMVGCLIPAWLVYKVPALHKYKGASLYLIIITGLLLCVSPFLAFS
;
A
#
# COMPACT_ATOMS: atom_id res chain seq x y z
N GLY A 1 -5.06 -5.56 -31.53
CA GLY A 1 -4.50 -5.61 -30.16
C GLY A 1 -5.52 -5.05 -29.19
N MET A 2 -5.45 -5.40 -27.92
CA MET A 2 -6.44 -4.93 -26.92
C MET A 2 -6.25 -3.46 -26.51
N TRP A 3 -5.23 -2.76 -27.03
CA TRP A 3 -5.00 -1.35 -26.72
C TRP A 3 -5.69 -0.45 -27.72
N HIS A 4 -6.52 0.45 -27.20
CA HIS A 4 -7.32 1.38 -27.98
C HIS A 4 -7.13 2.81 -27.47
N LEU A 5 -6.57 3.69 -28.31
CA LEU A 5 -6.30 5.08 -27.94
C LEU A 5 -7.56 5.91 -27.67
N TYR A 6 -8.73 5.49 -28.19
CA TYR A 6 -10.00 6.18 -27.93
C TYR A 6 -10.49 6.01 -26.48
N ASN A 7 -9.91 5.07 -25.71
CA ASN A 7 -10.19 4.92 -24.28
C ASN A 7 -9.58 6.06 -23.45
N ILE A 8 -8.62 6.82 -24.01
CA ILE A 8 -8.13 8.06 -23.43
C ILE A 8 -9.16 9.15 -23.70
N GLY A 9 -10.11 9.31 -22.78
CA GLY A 9 -11.13 10.36 -22.84
C GLY A 9 -10.55 11.78 -22.84
N ALA A 10 -11.41 12.77 -23.08
CA ALA A 10 -11.02 14.17 -22.99
C ALA A 10 -10.55 14.53 -21.57
N LEU A 11 -9.51 15.37 -21.48
CA LEU A 11 -9.01 15.84 -20.20
C LEU A 11 -10.10 16.62 -19.47
N PRO A 12 -10.41 16.28 -18.20
CA PRO A 12 -11.38 17.03 -17.41
C PRO A 12 -10.86 18.45 -17.12
N PRO A 13 -11.73 19.36 -16.69
CA PRO A 13 -11.33 20.70 -16.26
C PRO A 13 -10.20 20.64 -15.23
N MET A 14 -9.24 21.57 -15.32
CA MET A 14 -8.02 21.56 -14.48
C MET A 14 -8.29 21.43 -12.98
N ALA A 15 -9.35 22.08 -12.47
CA ALA A 15 -9.73 21.97 -11.06
C ALA A 15 -10.13 20.55 -10.66
N LEU A 16 -10.89 19.84 -11.52
CA LEU A 16 -11.29 18.46 -11.29
C LEU A 16 -10.10 17.50 -11.41
N LEU A 17 -9.18 17.79 -12.33
CA LEU A 17 -7.94 17.03 -12.50
C LEU A 17 -7.06 17.12 -11.23
N ILE A 18 -6.89 18.32 -10.66
CA ILE A 18 -6.15 18.52 -9.41
C ILE A 18 -6.85 17.81 -8.24
N LYS A 19 -8.18 17.94 -8.12
CA LYS A 19 -8.96 17.25 -7.08
C LYS A 19 -8.75 15.73 -7.16
N ASN A 20 -8.91 15.14 -8.33
CA ASN A 20 -8.75 13.71 -8.55
C ASN A 20 -7.32 13.24 -8.37
N ALA A 21 -6.32 14.05 -8.76
CA ALA A 21 -4.92 13.76 -8.50
C ALA A 21 -4.66 13.65 -6.99
N ILE A 22 -5.15 14.59 -6.19
CA ILE A 22 -4.96 14.56 -4.72
C ILE A 22 -5.67 13.36 -4.09
N ILE A 23 -6.89 13.03 -4.54
CA ILE A 23 -7.64 11.85 -4.05
C ILE A 23 -6.92 10.55 -4.43
N THR A 24 -6.23 10.50 -5.56
CA THR A 24 -5.52 9.30 -6.03
C THR A 24 -4.10 9.15 -5.46
N LEU A 25 -3.51 10.22 -4.91
CA LEU A 25 -2.19 10.18 -4.27
C LEU A 25 -1.99 9.03 -3.26
N PRO A 26 -2.92 8.76 -2.32
CA PRO A 26 -2.73 7.70 -1.33
C PRO A 26 -2.60 6.32 -1.99
N PHE A 27 -3.36 6.09 -3.06
CA PHE A 27 -3.32 4.84 -3.83
C PHE A 27 -2.01 4.70 -4.58
N THR A 28 -1.55 5.76 -5.24
CA THR A 28 -0.28 5.72 -5.98
C THR A 28 0.91 5.49 -5.05
N LEU A 29 0.92 6.15 -3.89
CA LEU A 29 1.98 5.98 -2.89
C LEU A 29 1.96 4.59 -2.28
N THR A 30 0.80 4.09 -1.85
CA THR A 30 0.69 2.75 -1.25
C THR A 30 0.93 1.62 -2.26
N SER A 31 0.73 1.86 -3.57
CA SER A 31 1.03 0.88 -4.62
C SER A 31 2.53 0.68 -4.85
N ILE A 32 3.36 1.67 -4.52
CA ILE A 32 4.81 1.65 -4.82
C ILE A 32 5.64 1.59 -3.52
N LEU A 33 5.16 2.18 -2.43
CA LEU A 33 5.86 2.24 -1.15
C LEU A 33 5.42 1.12 -0.20
N PHE A 34 6.35 0.23 0.11
CA PHE A 34 6.14 -0.89 1.02
C PHE A 34 6.88 -0.65 2.35
N ILE A 35 6.30 0.20 3.22
CA ILE A 35 6.94 0.64 4.47
C ILE A 35 7.15 -0.53 5.45
N GLN A 36 6.20 -1.47 5.49
CA GLN A 36 6.19 -2.60 6.41
C GLN A 36 7.37 -3.57 6.23
N THR A 37 7.98 -3.64 5.04
CA THR A 37 9.11 -4.53 4.79
C THR A 37 10.46 -3.88 5.06
N LEU A 38 10.51 -2.56 5.25
CA LEU A 38 11.77 -1.83 5.45
C LEU A 38 12.48 -2.28 6.73
N SER A 39 11.76 -2.38 7.84
CA SER A 39 12.36 -2.77 9.13
C SER A 39 12.92 -4.20 9.10
N PRO A 40 12.15 -5.24 8.69
CA PRO A 40 12.69 -6.60 8.57
C PRO A 40 13.86 -6.70 7.58
N MET A 41 13.78 -5.98 6.45
CA MET A 41 14.85 -5.97 5.44
C MET A 41 16.15 -5.42 6.04
N VAL A 42 16.11 -4.25 6.67
CA VAL A 42 17.29 -3.61 7.27
C VAL A 42 17.86 -4.47 8.40
N ILE A 43 17.00 -5.08 9.23
CA ILE A 43 17.44 -6.00 10.30
C ILE A 43 18.15 -7.22 9.71
N SER A 44 17.60 -7.82 8.64
CA SER A 44 18.19 -8.97 7.95
C SER A 44 19.55 -8.66 7.33
N TYR A 45 19.71 -7.51 6.67
CA TYR A 45 21.02 -7.09 6.17
C TYR A 45 22.01 -6.80 7.29
N ARG A 46 21.54 -6.20 8.40
CA ARG A 46 22.39 -5.89 9.56
C ARG A 46 22.84 -7.15 10.32
N SER A 47 22.04 -8.21 10.35
CA SER A 47 22.42 -9.45 11.03
C SER A 47 23.44 -10.29 10.25
N ARG A 48 23.52 -10.10 8.92
CA ARG A 48 24.43 -10.84 8.03
C ARG A 48 25.78 -10.14 7.82
N GLU A 49 25.83 -8.82 7.97
CA GLU A 49 27.02 -8.02 7.67
C GLU A 49 27.72 -7.53 8.94
N LYS A 50 29.06 -7.63 8.98
CA LYS A 50 29.86 -7.13 10.12
C LYS A 50 29.93 -5.60 10.19
N SER A 51 29.86 -4.92 9.04
CA SER A 51 29.92 -3.46 8.96
C SER A 51 28.53 -2.84 8.76
N ILE A 52 28.21 -1.85 9.59
CA ILE A 52 26.94 -1.10 9.53
C ILE A 52 26.82 -0.33 8.20
N GLU A 53 27.93 0.18 7.67
CA GLU A 53 27.93 0.96 6.44
C GLU A 53 27.62 0.09 5.22
N VAL A 54 28.18 -1.12 5.18
CA VAL A 54 27.93 -2.09 4.12
C VAL A 54 26.49 -2.58 4.17
N ALA A 55 25.97 -2.90 5.37
CA ALA A 55 24.57 -3.27 5.56
C ALA A 55 23.63 -2.17 5.04
N ARG A 56 23.90 -0.90 5.38
CA ARG A 56 23.11 0.26 4.93
C ARG A 56 23.16 0.40 3.41
N HIS A 57 24.34 0.30 2.80
CA HIS A 57 24.48 0.43 1.35
C HIS A 57 23.71 -0.67 0.60
N LYS A 58 23.81 -1.93 1.05
CA LYS A 58 23.06 -3.06 0.46
C LYS A 58 21.55 -2.88 0.60
N ALA A 59 21.07 -2.48 1.77
CA ALA A 59 19.64 -2.22 2.00
C ALA A 59 19.11 -1.08 1.11
N LEU A 60 19.85 0.03 1.00
CA LEU A 60 19.47 1.16 0.13
C LEU A 60 19.46 0.75 -1.35
N ARG A 61 20.45 -0.02 -1.81
CA ARG A 61 20.51 -0.52 -3.19
C ARG A 61 19.32 -1.44 -3.49
N ALA A 62 19.02 -2.39 -2.60
CA ALA A 62 17.89 -3.29 -2.77
C ALA A 62 16.56 -2.53 -2.84
N MET A 63 16.37 -1.55 -1.95
CA MET A 63 15.18 -0.69 -1.93
C MET A 63 15.03 0.13 -3.21
N ASN A 64 16.11 0.73 -3.71
CA ASN A 64 16.06 1.53 -4.94
C ASN A 64 15.75 0.67 -6.18
N ILE A 65 16.32 -0.54 -6.27
CA ILE A 65 16.00 -1.48 -7.36
C ILE A 65 14.54 -1.92 -7.27
N ALA A 66 14.07 -2.30 -6.08
CA ALA A 66 12.69 -2.69 -5.88
C ALA A 66 11.71 -1.56 -6.24
N PHE A 67 12.00 -0.33 -5.82
CA PHE A 67 11.22 0.85 -6.18
C PHE A 67 11.19 1.08 -7.70
N GLY A 68 12.33 0.96 -8.39
CA GLY A 68 12.39 1.09 -9.85
C GLY A 68 11.55 0.04 -10.57
N ILE A 69 11.64 -1.23 -10.15
CA ILE A 69 10.83 -2.32 -10.72
C ILE A 69 9.34 -2.05 -10.47
N LEU A 70 8.95 -1.75 -9.23
CA LEU A 70 7.55 -1.47 -8.87
C LEU A 70 7.00 -0.29 -9.65
N PHE A 71 7.77 0.80 -9.76
CA PHE A 71 7.36 1.97 -10.55
C PHE A 71 7.08 1.59 -12.00
N VAL A 72 8.03 0.91 -12.67
CA VAL A 72 7.86 0.51 -14.08
C VAL A 72 6.68 -0.43 -14.24
N THR A 73 6.54 -1.45 -13.38
CA THR A 73 5.46 -2.43 -13.47
C THR A 73 4.10 -1.81 -13.21
N VAL A 74 3.94 -1.00 -12.15
CA VAL A 74 2.67 -0.35 -11.80
C VAL A 74 2.29 0.69 -12.86
N PHE A 75 3.25 1.48 -13.34
CA PHE A 75 3.00 2.46 -14.38
C PHE A 75 2.59 1.80 -15.70
N PHE A 76 3.31 0.76 -16.13
CA PHE A 76 2.95 -0.01 -17.32
C PHE A 76 1.56 -0.65 -17.16
N TYR A 77 1.25 -1.19 -15.99
CA TYR A 77 -0.06 -1.76 -15.68
C TYR A 77 -1.16 -0.70 -15.81
N ALA A 78 -0.99 0.48 -15.21
CA ALA A 78 -1.95 1.58 -15.28
C ALA A 78 -2.20 2.05 -16.72
N VAL A 79 -1.13 2.25 -17.51
CA VAL A 79 -1.24 2.64 -18.92
C VAL A 79 -1.93 1.55 -19.74
N SER A 80 -1.52 0.29 -19.57
CA SER A 80 -2.11 -0.85 -20.30
C SER A 80 -3.60 -0.98 -20.00
N PHE A 81 -4.02 -0.88 -18.73
CA PHE A 81 -5.43 -0.93 -18.36
C PHE A 81 -6.23 0.27 -18.86
N THR A 82 -5.65 1.47 -18.82
CA THR A 82 -6.30 2.67 -19.38
C THR A 82 -6.54 2.53 -20.88
N LEU A 83 -5.62 1.89 -21.60
CA LEU A 83 -5.77 1.65 -23.03
C LEU A 83 -6.69 0.47 -23.35
N ALA A 84 -6.82 -0.51 -22.45
CA ALA A 84 -7.54 -1.75 -22.71
C ALA A 84 -8.99 -1.78 -22.20
N MET A 85 -9.30 -1.04 -21.13
CA MET A 85 -10.60 -1.06 -20.46
C MET A 85 -11.40 0.19 -20.77
N GLY A 86 -12.67 0.02 -21.19
CA GLY A 86 -13.57 1.14 -21.42
C GLY A 86 -14.00 1.82 -20.11
N HIS A 87 -14.43 3.09 -20.19
CA HIS A 87 -14.88 3.85 -19.00
C HIS A 87 -16.00 3.14 -18.24
N ASP A 88 -17.03 2.65 -18.95
CA ASP A 88 -18.18 1.98 -18.35
C ASP A 88 -17.79 0.69 -17.61
N GLU A 89 -16.77 -0.01 -18.08
CA GLU A 89 -16.24 -1.23 -17.45
C GLU A 89 -15.46 -0.89 -16.18
N ALA A 90 -14.67 0.18 -16.22
CA ALA A 90 -13.96 0.69 -15.05
C ALA A 90 -14.92 1.18 -13.96
N VAL A 91 -16.04 1.79 -14.33
CA VAL A 91 -17.10 2.19 -13.38
C VAL A 91 -17.76 0.96 -12.76
N LYS A 92 -18.09 -0.06 -13.56
CA LYS A 92 -18.62 -1.33 -13.03
C LYS A 92 -17.65 -2.00 -12.06
N ALA A 93 -16.34 -1.97 -12.36
CA ALA A 93 -15.30 -2.47 -11.46
C ALA A 93 -15.33 -1.79 -10.10
N TYR A 94 -15.43 -0.47 -10.13
CA TYR A 94 -15.45 0.38 -8.95
C TYR A 94 -16.69 0.11 -8.10
N GLU A 95 -17.88 0.10 -8.72
CA GLU A 95 -19.15 -0.14 -8.01
C GLU A 95 -19.25 -1.55 -7.43
N GLN A 96 -18.72 -2.56 -8.13
CA GLN A 96 -18.73 -3.95 -7.67
C GLN A 96 -17.57 -4.28 -6.73
N ASN A 97 -16.64 -3.34 -6.48
CA ASN A 97 -15.46 -3.54 -5.62
C ASN A 97 -14.62 -4.76 -6.06
N ILE A 98 -14.52 -4.99 -7.37
CA ILE A 98 -13.77 -6.09 -7.98
C ILE A 98 -12.49 -5.61 -8.64
N SER A 99 -11.46 -6.47 -8.65
CA SER A 99 -10.16 -6.09 -9.22
C SER A 99 -10.24 -5.92 -10.74
N ALA A 100 -9.46 -4.98 -11.26
CA ALA A 100 -9.38 -4.74 -12.70
C ALA A 100 -8.94 -6.00 -13.47
N LEU A 101 -8.03 -6.80 -12.90
CA LEU A 101 -7.58 -8.06 -13.49
C LEU A 101 -8.71 -9.11 -13.57
N ALA A 102 -9.58 -9.18 -12.55
CA ALA A 102 -10.73 -10.09 -12.56
C ALA A 102 -11.73 -9.75 -13.67
N ILE A 103 -11.95 -8.45 -13.92
CA ILE A 103 -12.78 -7.98 -15.03
C ILE A 103 -12.11 -8.21 -16.38
N ALA A 104 -10.83 -7.88 -16.52
CA ALA A 104 -10.09 -8.10 -17.77
C ALA A 104 -10.13 -9.58 -18.21
N ALA A 105 -10.09 -10.52 -17.25
CA ALA A 105 -10.22 -11.94 -17.54
C ALA A 105 -11.60 -12.33 -18.12
N GLN A 106 -12.66 -11.55 -17.89
CA GLN A 106 -13.98 -11.79 -18.48
C GLN A 106 -14.01 -11.44 -19.98
N PHE A 107 -13.22 -10.44 -20.40
CA PHE A 107 -13.13 -9.96 -21.78
C PHE A 107 -12.20 -10.79 -22.67
N ILE A 108 -11.42 -11.70 -22.10
CA ILE A 108 -10.61 -12.64 -22.87
C ILE A 108 -11.56 -13.72 -23.41
N SER A 109 -11.94 -13.60 -24.68
CA SER A 109 -12.79 -14.53 -25.44
C SER A 109 -12.00 -15.19 -26.59
N GLY A 110 -12.13 -16.52 -26.74
CA GLY A 110 -11.45 -17.34 -27.77
C GLY A 110 -11.16 -18.77 -27.29
N ASP A 111 -10.61 -19.64 -28.15
CA ASP A 111 -10.32 -21.06 -27.85
C ASP A 111 -9.34 -21.28 -26.68
N GLY A 112 -8.56 -20.26 -26.29
CA GLY A 112 -7.69 -20.26 -25.11
C GLY A 112 -8.29 -19.60 -23.86
N ALA A 113 -9.51 -19.05 -23.94
CA ALA A 113 -10.11 -18.24 -22.88
C ALA A 113 -10.36 -19.02 -21.59
N GLY A 114 -10.73 -20.30 -21.70
CA GLY A 114 -10.92 -21.17 -20.53
C GLY A 114 -9.64 -21.31 -19.71
N TRP A 115 -8.52 -21.54 -20.37
CA TRP A 115 -7.21 -21.65 -19.73
C TRP A 115 -6.78 -20.34 -19.07
N VAL A 116 -6.92 -19.22 -19.78
CA VAL A 116 -6.52 -17.90 -19.26
C VAL A 116 -7.35 -17.49 -18.04
N LYS A 117 -8.65 -17.80 -18.02
CA LYS A 117 -9.51 -17.55 -16.85
C LYS A 117 -9.05 -18.34 -15.63
N VAL A 118 -8.75 -19.64 -15.78
CA VAL A 118 -8.26 -20.49 -14.69
C VAL A 118 -6.93 -19.97 -14.15
N VAL A 119 -5.97 -19.69 -15.05
CA VAL A 119 -4.66 -19.15 -14.66
C VAL A 119 -4.81 -17.79 -13.96
N SER A 120 -5.69 -16.91 -14.45
CA SER A 120 -5.95 -15.60 -13.82
C SER A 120 -6.52 -15.74 -12.41
N VAL A 121 -7.46 -16.66 -12.19
CA VAL A 121 -8.00 -16.91 -10.83
C VAL A 121 -6.90 -17.41 -9.90
N ILE A 122 -6.09 -18.37 -10.35
CA ILE A 122 -4.97 -18.91 -9.56
C ILE A 122 -3.99 -17.78 -9.21
N LEU A 123 -3.58 -16.98 -10.20
CA LEU A 123 -2.69 -15.84 -10.00
C LEU A 123 -3.27 -14.82 -9.02
N ASN A 124 -4.56 -14.49 -9.13
CA ASN A 124 -5.22 -13.57 -8.19
C ASN A 124 -5.19 -14.13 -6.76
N ILE A 125 -5.48 -15.42 -6.57
CA ILE A 125 -5.45 -16.05 -5.23
C ILE A 125 -4.04 -15.99 -4.63
N PHE A 126 -3.01 -16.39 -5.38
CA PHE A 126 -1.62 -16.35 -4.90
C PHE A 126 -1.12 -14.91 -4.64
N ALA A 127 -1.48 -13.97 -5.51
CA ALA A 127 -1.15 -12.56 -5.33
C ALA A 127 -1.77 -12.01 -4.04
N VAL A 128 -3.07 -12.25 -3.82
CA VAL A 128 -3.77 -11.81 -2.60
C VAL A 128 -3.19 -12.48 -1.35
N MET A 129 -2.92 -13.79 -1.39
CA MET A 129 -2.30 -14.47 -0.24
C MET A 129 -0.93 -13.89 0.11
N THR A 130 -0.08 -13.65 -0.90
CA THR A 130 1.27 -13.11 -0.69
C THR A 130 1.21 -11.69 -0.12
N ALA A 131 0.35 -10.84 -0.69
CA ALA A 131 0.13 -9.47 -0.19
C ALA A 131 -0.43 -9.48 1.25
N PHE A 132 -1.38 -10.37 1.53
CA PHE A 132 -1.98 -10.54 2.85
C PHE A 132 -0.93 -10.88 3.90
N PHE A 133 -0.07 -11.89 3.66
CA PHE A 133 0.97 -12.25 4.62
C PHE A 133 1.99 -11.13 4.83
N GLY A 134 2.36 -10.42 3.77
CA GLY A 134 3.28 -9.27 3.88
C GLY A 134 2.75 -8.17 4.79
N VAL A 135 1.46 -7.83 4.68
CA VAL A 135 0.81 -6.82 5.53
C VAL A 135 0.49 -7.37 6.93
N TYR A 136 0.04 -8.63 7.02
CA TYR A 136 -0.31 -9.30 8.27
C TYR A 136 0.86 -9.38 9.24
N LEU A 137 2.08 -9.65 8.75
CA LEU A 137 3.27 -9.66 9.61
C LEU A 137 3.50 -8.29 10.26
N GLY A 138 3.44 -7.20 9.47
CA GLY A 138 3.55 -5.83 9.99
C GLY A 138 2.42 -5.47 10.96
N PHE A 139 1.18 -5.86 10.63
CA PHE A 139 0.02 -5.68 11.51
C PHE A 139 0.19 -6.41 12.84
N ARG A 140 0.62 -7.67 12.81
CA ARG A 140 0.84 -8.50 13.99
C ARG A 140 1.93 -7.91 14.87
N GLU A 141 3.07 -7.51 14.30
CA GLU A 141 4.16 -6.88 15.05
C GLU A 141 3.72 -5.56 15.71
N ALA A 142 3.05 -4.68 14.95
CA ALA A 142 2.56 -3.40 15.45
C ALA A 142 1.53 -3.58 16.57
N THR A 143 0.53 -4.45 16.35
CA THR A 143 -0.54 -4.70 17.32
C THR A 143 0.02 -5.38 18.57
N GLN A 144 0.92 -6.35 18.43
CA GLN A 144 1.58 -6.98 19.57
C GLN A 144 2.39 -5.95 20.36
N GLY A 145 3.16 -5.09 19.70
CA GLY A 145 3.92 -4.03 20.36
C GLY A 145 3.02 -3.08 21.17
N ILE A 146 1.91 -2.62 20.58
CA ILE A 146 0.93 -1.74 21.25
C ILE A 146 0.29 -2.45 22.45
N VAL A 147 -0.25 -3.66 22.24
CA VAL A 147 -0.95 -4.42 23.28
C VAL A 147 0.00 -4.77 24.43
N MET A 148 1.22 -5.20 24.13
CA MET A 148 2.23 -5.50 25.16
C MET A 148 2.64 -4.26 25.94
N ASN A 149 2.79 -3.10 25.29
CA ASN A 149 3.08 -1.84 25.97
C ASN A 149 1.95 -1.43 26.92
N ILE A 150 0.69 -1.59 26.52
CA ILE A 150 -0.48 -1.30 27.37
C ILE A 150 -0.57 -2.29 28.54
N LEU A 151 -0.41 -3.59 28.28
CA LEU A 151 -0.48 -4.63 29.31
C LEU A 151 0.63 -4.48 30.34
N ARG A 152 1.87 -4.21 29.94
CA ARG A 152 3.00 -3.98 30.86
C ARG A 152 2.82 -2.76 31.75
N ARG A 153 2.04 -1.76 31.33
CA ARG A 153 1.68 -0.61 32.17
C ARG A 153 0.62 -0.94 33.24
N LYS A 154 -0.18 -1.99 33.03
CA LYS A 154 -1.29 -2.35 33.94
C LYS A 154 -1.03 -3.63 34.76
N MET A 155 -0.16 -4.52 34.30
CA MET A 155 0.15 -5.79 34.96
C MET A 155 1.64 -6.10 34.86
N PRO A 156 2.23 -6.77 35.87
CA PRO A 156 3.61 -7.23 35.82
C PRO A 156 3.81 -8.21 34.64
N ALA A 157 4.93 -8.04 33.93
CA ALA A 157 5.22 -8.74 32.68
C ALA A 157 5.17 -10.27 32.80
N GLU A 158 5.44 -10.81 33.99
CA GLU A 158 5.46 -12.24 34.30
C GLU A 158 4.08 -12.91 34.24
N LYS A 159 2.98 -12.14 34.33
CA LYS A 159 1.61 -12.67 34.20
C LYS A 159 1.08 -12.62 32.76
N ILE A 160 1.82 -12.02 31.83
CA ILE A 160 1.36 -11.84 30.45
C ILE A 160 1.78 -13.06 29.63
N LYS A 161 0.80 -13.88 29.25
CA LYS A 161 1.02 -14.99 28.31
C LYS A 161 1.07 -14.45 26.88
N GLU A 162 2.27 -14.21 26.35
CA GLU A 162 2.46 -13.70 24.99
C GLU A 162 1.76 -14.55 23.92
N ASN A 163 1.74 -15.87 24.09
CA ASN A 163 1.02 -16.79 23.18
C ASN A 163 -0.49 -16.54 23.12
N LEU A 164 -1.13 -16.17 24.25
CA LEU A 164 -2.56 -15.83 24.25
C LEU A 164 -2.81 -14.50 23.53
N VAL A 165 -1.92 -13.52 23.74
CA VAL A 165 -1.99 -12.22 23.06
C VAL A 165 -1.86 -12.41 21.54
N GLN A 166 -0.88 -13.19 21.09
CA GLN A 166 -0.69 -13.48 19.67
C GLN A 166 -1.88 -14.21 19.06
N ARG A 167 -2.44 -15.20 19.76
CA ARG A 167 -3.62 -15.93 19.29
C ARG A 167 -4.86 -15.03 19.24
N GLY A 168 -5.02 -14.12 20.20
CA GLY A 168 -6.07 -13.10 20.19
C GLY A 168 -5.95 -12.14 19.01
N ILE A 169 -4.74 -11.64 18.72
CA ILE A 169 -4.49 -10.76 17.56
C ILE A 169 -4.80 -11.49 16.24
N MET A 170 -4.43 -12.77 16.13
CA MET A 170 -4.73 -13.58 14.95
C MET A 170 -6.24 -13.75 14.74
N ILE A 171 -6.98 -14.11 15.79
CA ILE A 171 -8.45 -14.25 15.71
C ILE A 171 -9.08 -12.90 15.34
N PHE A 172 -8.64 -11.81 15.96
CA PHE A 172 -9.10 -10.47 15.65
C PHE A 172 -8.84 -10.09 14.18
N ALA A 173 -7.65 -10.37 13.65
CA ALA A 173 -7.32 -10.09 12.25
C ALA A 173 -8.24 -10.86 11.29
N ILE A 174 -8.50 -12.15 11.56
CA ILE A 174 -9.40 -12.98 10.76
C ILE A 174 -10.83 -12.44 10.81
N LEU A 175 -11.34 -12.12 12.00
CA LEU A 175 -12.69 -11.56 12.15
C LEU A 175 -12.83 -10.20 11.47
N LEU A 176 -11.80 -9.34 11.55
CA LEU A 176 -11.78 -8.04 10.89
C LEU A 176 -11.81 -8.19 9.37
N ALA A 177 -10.96 -9.07 8.81
CA ALA A 177 -10.95 -9.35 7.38
C ALA A 177 -12.28 -9.96 6.90
N TRP A 178 -12.84 -10.91 7.67
CA TRP A 178 -14.13 -11.51 7.36
C TRP A 178 -15.27 -10.49 7.40
N SER A 179 -15.29 -9.61 8.40
CA SER A 179 -16.28 -8.53 8.52
C SER A 179 -16.20 -7.57 7.33
N ALA A 180 -15.00 -7.22 6.86
CA ALA A 180 -14.83 -6.37 5.69
C ALA A 180 -15.43 -6.99 4.42
N ILE A 181 -15.32 -8.31 4.25
CA ILE A 181 -15.91 -9.03 3.10
C ILE A 181 -17.43 -9.08 3.23
N VAL A 182 -17.96 -9.44 4.41
CA VAL A 182 -19.41 -9.54 4.64
C VAL A 182 -20.11 -8.20 4.43
N LEU A 183 -19.46 -7.10 4.81
CA LEU A 183 -20.00 -5.75 4.65
C LEU A 183 -19.74 -5.15 3.26
N ASN A 184 -19.09 -5.89 2.34
CA ASN A 184 -18.59 -5.38 1.06
C ASN A 184 -17.92 -4.00 1.19
N ALA A 185 -17.03 -3.88 2.17
CA ALA A 185 -16.32 -2.65 2.48
C ALA A 185 -15.54 -2.14 1.25
N PRO A 186 -15.85 -0.93 0.71
CA PRO A 186 -15.16 -0.41 -0.46
C PRO A 186 -13.70 -0.12 -0.11
N VAL A 187 -12.78 -0.92 -0.67
CA VAL A 187 -11.34 -0.86 -0.35
C VAL A 187 -10.79 0.53 -0.66
N LEU A 188 -11.32 1.18 -1.68
CA LEU A 188 -10.91 2.52 -2.09
C LEU A 188 -11.27 3.59 -1.05
N SER A 189 -12.48 3.53 -0.47
CA SER A 189 -12.87 4.45 0.59
C SER A 189 -12.03 4.24 1.86
N PHE A 190 -11.72 2.99 2.22
CA PHE A 190 -10.84 2.69 3.37
C PHE A 190 -9.44 3.28 3.20
N THR A 191 -8.83 3.12 2.03
CA THR A 191 -7.52 3.71 1.74
C THR A 191 -7.56 5.25 1.82
N SER A 192 -8.66 5.86 1.36
CA SER A 192 -8.85 7.32 1.44
C SER A 192 -8.99 7.80 2.89
N ILE A 193 -9.78 7.11 3.70
CA ILE A 193 -9.97 7.43 5.14
C ILE A 193 -8.66 7.25 5.91
N CYS A 194 -7.87 6.22 5.59
CA CYS A 194 -6.57 5.97 6.22
C CYS A 194 -5.45 6.89 5.71
N SER A 195 -5.68 7.67 4.65
CA SER A 195 -4.69 8.55 4.03
C SER A 195 -3.99 9.51 5.00
N PRO A 196 -4.66 10.18 5.95
CA PRO A 196 -3.98 11.03 6.92
C PRO A 196 -2.99 10.27 7.80
N ILE A 197 -3.29 9.02 8.14
CA ILE A 197 -2.38 8.16 8.91
C ILE A 197 -1.13 7.88 8.08
N PHE A 198 -1.28 7.57 6.78
CA PHE A 198 -0.15 7.40 5.87
C PHE A 198 0.66 8.69 5.69
N GLY A 199 0.01 9.85 5.58
CA GLY A 199 0.68 11.15 5.52
C GLY A 199 1.48 11.47 6.79
N MET A 200 0.89 11.21 7.97
CA MET A 200 1.55 11.44 9.25
C MET A 200 2.73 10.48 9.47
N VAL A 201 2.50 9.17 9.36
CA VAL A 201 3.50 8.15 9.67
C VAL A 201 4.54 8.02 8.57
N GLY A 202 4.12 8.09 7.31
CA GLY A 202 4.99 7.91 6.14
C GLY A 202 5.79 9.16 5.77
N CYS A 203 5.27 10.37 6.01
CA CYS A 203 5.89 11.61 5.53
C CYS A 203 6.24 12.58 6.66
N LEU A 204 5.26 12.99 7.48
CA LEU A 204 5.45 14.09 8.45
C LEU A 204 6.33 13.72 9.64
N ILE A 205 6.17 12.51 10.20
CA ILE A 205 7.02 12.02 11.31
C ILE A 205 8.48 11.89 10.88
N PRO A 206 8.81 11.22 9.75
CA PRO A 206 10.17 11.19 9.23
C PRO A 206 10.73 12.59 8.94
N ALA A 207 9.92 13.50 8.40
CA ALA A 207 10.36 14.86 8.15
C ALA A 207 10.71 15.61 9.45
N TRP A 208 9.87 15.47 10.49
CA TRP A 208 10.15 16.03 11.81
C TRP A 208 11.42 15.45 12.44
N LEU A 209 11.66 14.15 12.28
CA LEU A 209 12.89 13.50 12.74
C LEU A 209 14.14 14.05 12.04
N VAL A 210 14.06 14.40 10.76
CA VAL A 210 15.16 15.06 10.03
C VAL A 210 15.48 16.44 10.61
N TYR A 211 14.52 17.17 11.17
CA TYR A 211 14.81 18.43 11.87
C TYR A 211 15.38 18.20 13.27
N LYS A 212 14.89 17.21 14.00
CA LYS A 212 15.27 16.97 15.40
C LYS A 212 16.60 16.24 15.58
N VAL A 213 16.94 15.29 14.69
CA VAL A 213 18.11 14.42 14.83
C VAL A 213 19.28 14.95 13.98
N PRO A 214 20.40 15.40 14.58
CA PRO A 214 21.52 16.00 13.84
C PRO A 214 22.11 15.07 12.76
N ALA A 215 22.15 13.76 13.02
CA ALA A 215 22.66 12.76 12.06
C ALA A 215 21.83 12.68 10.75
N LEU A 216 20.57 13.14 10.79
CA LEU A 216 19.68 13.17 9.63
C LEU A 216 19.65 14.53 8.93
N HIS A 217 20.31 15.57 9.47
CA HIS A 217 20.30 16.92 8.87
C HIS A 217 20.89 16.94 7.45
N LYS A 218 21.69 15.94 7.08
CA LYS A 218 22.16 15.72 5.70
C LYS A 218 21.04 15.52 4.67
N TYR A 219 19.82 15.20 5.11
CA TYR A 219 18.63 15.07 4.25
C TYR A 219 17.79 16.36 4.19
N LYS A 220 18.22 17.45 4.84
CA LYS A 220 17.60 18.77 4.67
C LYS A 220 17.85 19.27 3.25
N GLY A 221 16.78 19.52 2.50
CA GLY A 221 16.85 19.98 1.12
C GLY A 221 15.48 20.00 0.45
N ALA A 222 15.46 20.22 -0.87
CA ALA A 222 14.22 20.28 -1.66
C ALA A 222 13.36 19.01 -1.53
N SER A 223 13.99 17.83 -1.47
CA SER A 223 13.28 16.56 -1.28
C SER A 223 12.48 16.51 0.04
N LEU A 224 13.00 17.09 1.12
CA LEU A 224 12.30 17.14 2.41
C LEU A 224 11.03 18.00 2.32
N TYR A 225 11.09 19.14 1.63
CA TYR A 225 9.91 19.98 1.41
C TYR A 225 8.84 19.26 0.58
N LEU A 226 9.23 18.52 -0.46
CA LEU A 226 8.30 17.69 -1.24
C LEU A 226 7.62 16.62 -0.37
N ILE A 227 8.34 15.99 0.55
CA ILE A 227 7.78 15.00 1.49
C ILE A 227 6.76 15.67 2.43
N ILE A 228 7.06 16.87 2.94
CA ILE A 228 6.15 17.61 3.82
C ILE A 228 4.87 17.99 3.06
N ILE A 229 4.99 18.54 1.84
CA ILE A 229 3.85 18.92 1.00
C ILE A 229 3.00 17.69 0.69
N THR A 230 3.62 16.59 0.26
CA THR A 230 2.93 15.32 0.00
C THR A 230 2.20 14.82 1.24
N GLY A 231 2.84 14.88 2.41
CA GLY A 231 2.23 14.50 3.69
C GLY A 231 1.00 15.33 4.03
N LEU A 232 1.05 16.65 3.82
CA LEU A 232 -0.09 17.54 4.02
C LEU A 232 -1.22 17.24 3.03
N LEU A 233 -0.90 17.03 1.75
CA LEU A 233 -1.89 16.68 0.72
C LEU A 233 -2.60 15.36 1.05
N LEU A 234 -1.87 14.36 1.57
CA LEU A 234 -2.47 13.11 2.04
C LEU A 234 -3.43 13.34 3.21
N CYS A 235 -3.06 14.19 4.17
CA CYS A 235 -3.97 14.55 5.27
C CYS A 235 -5.24 15.26 4.79
N VAL A 236 -5.17 16.02 3.70
CA VAL A 236 -6.31 16.74 3.13
C VAL A 236 -7.16 15.85 2.19
N SER A 237 -6.56 14.81 1.58
CA SER A 237 -7.23 13.95 0.60
C SER A 237 -8.59 13.37 1.01
N PRO A 238 -8.84 12.86 2.23
CA PRO A 238 -10.18 12.37 2.58
C PRO A 238 -11.23 13.48 2.60
N PHE A 239 -10.88 14.68 3.05
CA PHE A 239 -11.83 15.80 3.06
C PHE A 239 -12.27 16.19 1.64
N LEU A 240 -11.39 16.04 0.66
CA LEU A 240 -11.73 16.25 -0.75
C LEU A 240 -12.47 15.06 -1.37
N ALA A 241 -12.21 13.84 -0.91
CA ALA A 241 -12.87 12.64 -1.40
C ALA A 241 -14.33 12.53 -0.92
N PHE A 242 -14.62 13.03 0.29
CA PHE A 242 -15.95 12.98 0.91
C PHE A 242 -16.69 14.34 0.91
N SER A 243 -16.21 15.32 0.14
CA SER A 243 -16.86 16.62 -0.11
C SER A 243 -17.30 16.76 -1.56
#